data_AF-A0A6S6NZQ5-F1
#
_entry.id   AF-A0A6S6NZQ5-F1
#
_cell.length_a   1.000
_cell.length_b   1.000
_cell.length_c   1.000
_cell.angle_alpha   90.00
_cell.angle_beta   90.00
_cell.angle_gamma   90.00
#
_symmetry.space_group_name_H-M   'P 1'
#
loop_
_entity.id
_entity.type
_entity.pdbx_description
1 polymer ?
#
loop_
_entity_poly.entity_id
_entity_poly.type
_entity_poly.pdbx_seq_one_letter_code
_entity_poly.pdbx_strand_id
1 'polypeptide(L)'
;MMAGAVLVWMSALTVYDLRWRRLPNWLTLPGATVILIGAAVAGRGAPAAFGAAALFALYAVTHLLAPAAMGAGDAKLALGVGGLTGAFGPDIWLLAALGAPVLTAGCALATLTRRGRTVPHGPSMCVASAAAVALVLV
;
A
#
# COMPACT_ATOMS: atom_id res chain seq x y z
N MET A 1 -19.90 5.26 -1.14
CA MET A 1 -19.11 6.10 -2.07
C MET A 1 -17.60 6.00 -1.86
N MET A 2 -17.06 6.08 -0.63
CA MET A 2 -15.61 6.09 -0.41
C MET A 2 -14.86 4.81 -0.84
N ALA A 3 -15.43 3.62 -0.62
CA ALA A 3 -14.79 2.35 -1.01
C ALA A 3 -14.53 2.26 -2.53
N GLY A 4 -15.48 2.70 -3.37
CA GLY A 4 -15.32 2.73 -4.83
C GLY A 4 -14.20 3.67 -5.27
N ALA A 5 -14.10 4.85 -4.65
CA ALA A 5 -13.02 5.80 -4.93
C ALA A 5 -11.64 5.25 -4.54
N VAL A 6 -11.54 4.55 -3.40
CA VAL A 6 -10.31 3.88 -2.95
C VAL A 6 -9.89 2.77 -3.93
N LEU A 7 -10.85 1.96 -4.41
CA LEU A 7 -10.58 0.92 -5.40
C LEU A 7 -10.11 1.50 -6.74
N VAL A 8 -10.74 2.57 -7.22
CA VAL A 8 -10.31 3.28 -8.44
C VAL A 8 -8.91 3.86 -8.28
N TRP A 9 -8.60 4.45 -7.11
CA TRP A 9 -7.28 4.97 -6.81
C TRP A 9 -6.21 3.87 -6.77
N MET A 10 -6.47 2.75 -6.08
CA MET A 10 -5.57 1.60 -6.02
C MET A 10 -5.33 0.97 -7.39
N SER A 11 -6.38 0.83 -8.21
CA SER A 11 -6.26 0.27 -9.55
C SER A 11 -5.50 1.22 -10.49
N ALA A 12 -5.72 2.53 -10.41
CA ALA A 12 -4.92 3.51 -11.15
C ALA A 12 -3.42 3.42 -10.79
N LEU A 13 -3.10 3.34 -9.51
CA LEU A 13 -1.71 3.18 -9.04
C LEU A 13 -1.09 1.85 -9.48
N THR A 14 -1.85 0.76 -9.45
CA THR A 14 -1.42 -0.55 -9.94
C THR A 14 -1.10 -0.50 -11.44
N VAL A 15 -1.94 0.15 -12.25
CA VAL A 15 -1.70 0.31 -13.69
C VAL A 15 -0.46 1.17 -13.96
N TYR A 16 -0.27 2.26 -13.20
CA TYR A 16 0.92 3.10 -13.32
C TYR A 16 2.20 2.34 -12.96
N ASP A 17 2.18 1.56 -11.87
CA ASP A 17 3.34 0.79 -11.44
C ASP A 17 3.70 -0.31 -12.45
N LEU A 18 2.70 -1.01 -13.01
CA LEU A 18 2.92 -2.04 -14.02
C LEU A 18 3.44 -1.46 -15.35
N ARG A 19 2.93 -0.31 -15.79
CA ARG A 19 3.32 0.32 -17.07
C ARG A 19 4.64 1.07 -17.00
N TRP A 20 4.86 1.81 -15.92
CA TRP A 20 5.94 2.80 -15.84
C TRP A 20 6.96 2.51 -14.73
N ARG A 21 6.72 1.50 -13.87
CA ARG A 21 7.56 1.14 -12.71
C ARG A 21 7.89 2.34 -11.83
N ARG A 22 6.98 3.30 -11.78
CA ARG A 22 7.10 4.56 -11.04
C ARG A 22 5.72 4.93 -10.53
N LEU A 23 5.61 5.13 -9.23
CA LEU A 23 4.41 5.73 -8.65
C LEU A 23 4.53 7.26 -8.67
N PRO A 24 3.63 7.97 -9.37
CA PRO A 24 3.64 9.42 -9.39
C PRO A 24 3.20 10.03 -8.05
N ASN A 25 3.97 11.00 -7.55
CA ASN A 25 3.66 11.73 -6.31
C ASN A 25 2.30 12.45 -6.37
N TRP A 26 1.94 12.94 -7.57
CA TRP A 26 0.68 13.66 -7.79
C TRP A 26 -0.55 12.76 -7.67
N LEU A 27 -0.38 11.44 -7.68
CA LEU A 27 -1.48 10.49 -7.48
C LEU A 27 -1.43 9.85 -6.09
N THR A 28 -0.24 9.54 -5.58
CA THR A 28 -0.07 8.88 -4.28
C THR A 28 -0.35 9.79 -3.10
N LEU A 29 0.21 11.01 -3.09
CA LEU A 29 0.07 11.93 -1.96
C LEU A 29 -1.37 12.42 -1.79
N PRO A 30 -2.10 12.87 -2.83
CA PRO A 30 -3.47 13.31 -2.66
C PRO A 30 -4.39 12.19 -2.20
N GLY A 31 -4.20 10.96 -2.69
CA GLY A 31 -4.97 9.81 -2.24
C GLY A 31 -4.74 9.49 -0.75
N ALA A 32 -3.49 9.53 -0.29
CA ALA A 32 -3.18 9.37 1.13
C ALA A 32 -3.82 10.48 1.99
N THR A 33 -3.76 11.73 1.52
CA THR A 33 -4.40 12.87 2.20
C THR A 33 -5.92 12.68 2.31
N VAL A 34 -6.59 12.29 1.22
CA VAL A 34 -8.04 12.05 1.21
C VAL A 34 -8.43 10.93 2.17
N ILE A 35 -7.65 9.84 2.24
CA ILE A 35 -7.88 8.73 3.17
C ILE A 35 -7.75 9.20 4.63
N LEU A 36 -6.69 9.96 4.95
CA LEU A 36 -6.48 10.46 6.32
C LEU A 36 -7.56 11.47 6.73
N ILE A 37 -7.96 12.37 5.83
CA ILE A 37 -9.07 13.31 6.08
C ILE A 37 -10.37 12.54 6.28
N GLY A 38 -10.67 11.56 5.42
CA GLY A 38 -11.87 10.72 5.55
C GLY A 38 -11.90 9.96 6.87
N ALA A 39 -10.77 9.39 7.30
CA ALA A 39 -10.64 8.71 8.58
C ALA A 39 -10.79 9.68 9.77
N ALA A 40 -10.24 10.89 9.69
CA ALA A 40 -10.40 11.91 10.72
C ALA A 40 -11.86 12.33 10.89
N VAL A 41 -12.57 12.59 9.78
CA VAL A 41 -14.01 12.91 9.79
C VAL A 41 -14.85 11.75 10.34
N ALA A 42 -14.43 10.50 10.11
CA ALA A 42 -15.08 9.31 10.65
C ALA A 42 -14.72 9.00 12.13
N GLY A 43 -13.97 9.87 12.82
CA GLY A 43 -13.55 9.67 14.21
C GLY A 43 -12.42 8.66 14.40
N ARG A 44 -11.76 8.24 13.32
CA ARG A 44 -10.67 7.24 13.30
C ARG A 44 -9.33 7.83 12.84
N GLY A 45 -9.16 9.14 12.99
CA GLY A 45 -7.97 9.86 12.52
C GLY A 45 -6.67 9.42 13.20
N ALA A 46 -6.70 9.22 14.52
CA ALA A 46 -5.51 8.76 15.27
C ALA A 46 -5.03 7.37 14.82
N PRO A 47 -5.86 6.31 14.79
CA PRO A 47 -5.41 5.00 14.33
C PRO A 47 -5.02 4.99 12.84
N ALA A 48 -5.65 5.82 12.01
CA ALA A 48 -5.22 6.02 10.62
C ALA A 48 -3.84 6.69 10.53
N ALA A 49 -3.58 7.74 11.31
CA ALA A 49 -2.28 8.41 11.31
C ALA A 49 -1.16 7.48 11.79
N PHE A 50 -1.41 6.69 12.85
CA PHE A 50 -0.45 5.69 13.32
C PHE A 50 -0.21 4.60 12.28
N GLY A 51 -1.27 4.08 11.65
CA GLY A 51 -1.14 3.07 10.60
C GLY A 51 -0.36 3.59 9.38
N ALA A 52 -0.61 4.83 8.98
CA ALA A 52 0.12 5.48 7.88
C ALA A 52 1.60 5.66 8.23
N ALA A 53 1.90 6.19 9.42
CA ALA A 53 3.27 6.44 9.86
C ALA A 53 4.07 5.14 10.03
N ALA A 54 3.47 4.10 10.63
CA ALA A 54 4.12 2.82 10.84
C ALA A 54 4.46 2.13 9.52
N LEU A 55 3.51 2.11 8.57
CA LEU A 55 3.73 1.44 7.27
C LEU A 55 4.72 2.22 6.40
N PHE A 56 4.64 3.56 6.43
CA PHE A 56 5.62 4.44 5.80
C PHE A 56 7.03 4.21 6.35
N ALA A 57 7.19 4.17 7.69
CA ALA A 57 8.48 3.95 8.31
C ALA A 57 9.08 2.60 7.90
N LEU A 58 8.27 1.53 7.87
CA LEU A 58 8.73 0.22 7.43
C LEU A 58 9.24 0.24 5.98
N TYR A 59 8.48 0.85 5.07
CA TYR A 59 8.86 0.96 3.65
C TYR A 59 10.03 1.95 3.43
N ALA A 60 10.13 3.01 4.22
CA ALA A 60 11.23 3.95 4.17
C ALA A 60 12.54 3.32 4.67
N VAL A 61 12.50 2.59 5.78
CA VAL A 61 13.67 1.86 6.31
C VAL A 61 14.14 0.79 5.33
N THR A 62 13.22 0.02 4.75
CA THR A 62 13.59 -0.99 3.72
C THR A 62 14.15 -0.34 2.46
N HIS A 63 13.62 0.81 2.02
CA HIS A 63 14.20 1.59 0.92
C HIS A 63 15.60 2.13 1.26
N LEU A 64 15.85 2.58 2.49
CA LEU A 64 17.16 3.07 2.92
C LEU A 64 18.20 1.93 3.02
N LEU A 65 17.79 0.75 3.48
CA LEU A 65 18.65 -0.43 3.59
C LEU A 65 18.92 -1.08 2.23
N ALA A 66 17.95 -1.05 1.31
CA ALA A 66 18.03 -1.69 0.01
C ALA A 66 17.38 -0.83 -1.10
N PRO A 67 17.98 0.32 -1.45
CA PRO A 67 17.40 1.27 -2.42
C PRO A 67 17.32 0.71 -3.85
N ALA A 68 18.10 -0.33 -4.15
CA ALA A 68 18.04 -1.06 -5.41
C ALA A 68 16.88 -2.08 -5.47
N ALA A 69 16.37 -2.51 -4.31
CA ALA A 69 15.32 -3.52 -4.21
C ALA A 69 13.91 -2.92 -4.24
N MET A 70 13.74 -1.70 -3.69
CA MET A 70 12.45 -1.04 -3.54
C MET A 70 12.54 0.43 -3.97
N GLY A 71 11.50 0.92 -4.67
CA GLY A 71 11.45 2.32 -5.10
C GLY A 71 10.89 3.25 -4.03
N ALA A 72 11.34 4.52 -4.01
CA ALA A 72 10.79 5.54 -3.11
C ALA A 72 9.29 5.83 -3.31
N GLY A 73 8.70 5.34 -4.40
CA GLY A 73 7.25 5.40 -4.65
C GLY A 73 6.44 4.47 -3.75
N ASP A 74 7.00 3.32 -3.38
CA ASP A 74 6.31 2.31 -2.57
C ASP A 74 6.12 2.80 -1.13
N ALA A 75 7.11 3.52 -0.59
CA ALA A 75 6.98 4.19 0.70
C ALA A 75 5.81 5.19 0.71
N LYS A 76 5.60 5.95 -0.37
CA LYS A 76 4.50 6.92 -0.45
C LYS A 76 3.14 6.24 -0.54
N LEU A 77 3.06 5.11 -1.23
CA LEU A 77 1.86 4.28 -1.23
C LEU A 77 1.54 3.77 0.18
N ALA A 78 2.57 3.40 0.94
CA ALA A 78 2.44 2.91 2.31
C ALA A 78 1.75 3.91 3.25
N LEU A 79 1.90 5.23 3.02
CA LEU A 79 1.15 6.26 3.78
C LEU A 79 -0.36 6.10 3.61
N GLY A 80 -0.84 6.04 2.36
CA GLY A 80 -2.27 5.97 2.10
C GLY A 80 -2.87 4.62 2.48
N VAL A 81 -2.15 3.55 2.16
CA VAL A 81 -2.56 2.18 2.48
C VAL A 81 -2.55 1.92 3.99
N GLY A 82 -1.49 2.32 4.68
CA GLY A 82 -1.37 2.18 6.13
C GLY A 82 -2.40 3.03 6.86
N GLY A 83 -2.73 4.22 6.32
CA GLY A 83 -3.81 5.05 6.84
C GLY A 83 -5.18 4.41 6.69
N LEU A 84 -5.44 3.81 5.53
CA LEU A 84 -6.68 3.09 5.26
C LEU A 84 -6.84 1.91 6.21
N THR A 85 -5.87 0.99 6.26
CA THR A 85 -5.95 -0.23 7.06
C THR A 85 -5.91 0.07 8.56
N GLY A 86 -5.10 1.04 8.98
CA GLY A 86 -5.04 1.54 10.34
C GLY A 86 -6.38 2.09 10.83
N ALA A 87 -7.16 2.76 9.95
CA ALA A 87 -8.50 3.23 10.29
C ALA A 87 -9.49 2.08 10.60
N PHE A 88 -9.26 0.87 10.08
CA PHE A 88 -10.15 -0.27 10.35
C PHE A 88 -9.70 -1.13 11.54
N GLY A 89 -8.44 -1.02 11.98
CA GLY A 89 -7.96 -1.67 13.21
C GLY A 89 -6.56 -2.27 13.07
N PRO A 90 -5.91 -2.63 14.19
CA PRO A 90 -4.55 -3.16 14.20
C PRO A 90 -4.43 -4.52 13.51
N ASP A 91 -5.44 -5.40 13.63
CA ASP A 91 -5.42 -6.72 12.99
C ASP A 91 -5.42 -6.62 11.45
N ILE A 92 -6.22 -5.69 10.92
CA ILE A 92 -6.34 -5.43 9.48
C ILE A 92 -5.07 -4.76 8.96
N TRP A 93 -4.51 -3.84 9.74
CA TRP A 93 -3.22 -3.23 9.45
C TRP A 93 -2.11 -4.29 9.39
N LEU A 94 -2.05 -5.20 10.36
CA LEU A 94 -1.05 -6.28 10.42
C LEU A 94 -1.21 -7.25 9.24
N LEU A 95 -2.45 -7.63 8.92
CA LEU A 95 -2.75 -8.51 7.79
C LEU A 95 -2.31 -7.89 6.46
N ALA A 96 -2.56 -6.60 6.26
CA ALA A 96 -2.09 -5.88 5.07
C ALA A 96 -0.55 -5.74 5.04
N ALA A 97 0.05 -5.41 6.19
CA ALA A 97 1.49 -5.22 6.33
C ALA A 97 2.28 -6.52 6.07
N LEU A 98 1.76 -7.67 6.52
CA LEU A 98 2.38 -8.98 6.30
C LEU A 98 1.99 -9.60 4.94
N GLY A 99 0.76 -9.39 4.50
CA GLY A 99 0.27 -9.91 3.22
C GLY A 99 1.02 -9.35 2.02
N ALA A 100 1.38 -8.06 2.04
CA ALA A 100 2.08 -7.42 0.92
C ALA A 100 3.48 -8.01 0.66
N PRO A 101 4.38 -8.19 1.67
CA PRO A 101 5.65 -8.91 1.51
C PRO A 101 5.48 -10.36 1.09
N VAL A 102 4.51 -11.10 1.66
CA VAL A 102 4.28 -12.52 1.33
C VAL A 102 3.85 -12.68 -0.12
N LEU A 103 2.92 -11.85 -0.60
CA LEU A 103 2.50 -11.85 -2.01
C LEU A 103 3.67 -11.47 -2.93
N THR A 104 4.44 -10.45 -2.55
CA THR A 104 5.64 -10.05 -3.31
C THR A 104 6.65 -11.17 -3.40
N ALA A 105 6.92 -11.86 -2.28
CA ALA A 105 7.84 -12.99 -2.21
C ALA A 105 7.32 -14.19 -3.03
N GLY A 106 6.02 -14.49 -2.97
CA GLY A 106 5.38 -15.51 -3.79
C GLY A 106 5.47 -15.21 -5.29
N CYS A 107 5.22 -13.97 -5.70
CA CYS A 107 5.42 -13.53 -7.08
C CYS A 107 6.89 -13.58 -7.49
N ALA A 108 7.82 -13.21 -6.60
CA ALA A 108 9.25 -13.30 -6.85
C ALA A 108 9.70 -14.76 -7.05
N LEU A 109 9.22 -15.70 -6.23
CA LEU A 109 9.48 -17.13 -6.39
C LEU A 109 8.90 -17.68 -7.70
N ALA A 110 7.69 -17.28 -8.07
CA ALA A 110 7.07 -17.66 -9.33
C ALA A 110 7.83 -17.10 -10.55
N THR A 111 8.37 -15.88 -10.43
CA THR A 111 9.15 -15.21 -11.49
C THR A 111 10.64 -15.52 -11.47
N LEU A 112 11.17 -16.20 -10.43
CA LEU A 112 12.53 -16.74 -10.41
C LEU A 112 12.77 -17.75 -11.54
N THR A 113 11.70 -18.42 -12.00
CA THR A 113 11.73 -19.25 -13.22
C THR A 113 11.94 -18.44 -14.51
N ARG A 114 11.79 -17.11 -14.46
CA ARG A 114 11.96 -16.14 -15.56
C ARG A 114 13.00 -15.08 -15.17
N ARG A 115 14.28 -15.47 -15.20
CA ARG A 115 15.48 -14.63 -14.94
C ARG A 115 15.29 -13.15 -15.33
N GLY A 116 15.44 -12.25 -14.34
CA GLY A 116 15.97 -10.90 -14.58
C GLY A 116 15.02 -9.69 -14.50
N ARG A 117 13.82 -9.79 -13.90
CA ARG A 117 12.93 -8.61 -13.75
C ARG A 117 12.67 -8.28 -12.29
N THR A 118 13.05 -7.08 -11.87
CA THR A 118 12.60 -6.47 -10.61
C THR A 118 11.08 -6.57 -10.52
N VAL A 119 10.57 -7.10 -9.40
CA VAL A 119 9.14 -7.33 -9.21
C VAL A 119 8.50 -6.04 -8.66
N PRO A 120 7.51 -5.45 -9.35
CA PRO A 120 6.79 -4.28 -8.84
C PRO A 120 6.05 -4.63 -7.53
N HIS A 121 6.27 -3.85 -6.47
CA HIS A 121 5.69 -4.06 -5.14
C HIS A 121 4.32 -3.35 -4.97
N GLY A 122 3.99 -2.41 -5.85
CA GLY A 122 2.71 -1.68 -5.81
C GLY A 122 1.47 -2.59 -5.94
N PRO A 123 1.41 -3.53 -6.91
CA PRO A 123 0.27 -4.43 -7.08
C PRO A 123 0.00 -5.31 -5.86
N SER A 124 1.05 -5.89 -5.26
CA SER A 124 0.92 -6.73 -4.07
C SER A 124 0.47 -5.94 -2.85
N MET A 125 0.95 -4.70 -2.68
CA MET A 125 0.42 -3.77 -1.66
C MET A 125 -1.06 -3.49 -1.83
N CYS A 126 -1.50 -3.13 -3.04
CA CYS A 126 -2.91 -2.84 -3.31
C CYS A 126 -3.81 -4.05 -3.06
N VAL A 127 -3.40 -5.23 -3.54
CA VAL A 127 -4.18 -6.47 -3.37
C VAL A 127 -4.28 -6.88 -1.91
N ALA A 128 -3.16 -6.91 -1.17
CA ALA A 128 -3.16 -7.26 0.26
C ALA A 128 -4.09 -6.34 1.07
N SER A 129 -4.06 -5.05 0.75
CA SER A 129 -4.81 -4.04 1.50
C SER A 129 -6.29 -4.05 1.16
N ALA A 130 -6.64 -4.24 -0.11
CA ALA A 130 -8.02 -4.43 -0.54
C ALA A 130 -8.63 -5.69 0.08
N ALA A 131 -7.88 -6.80 0.10
CA ALA A 131 -8.33 -8.06 0.71
C ALA A 131 -8.53 -7.92 2.23
N ALA A 132 -7.59 -7.26 2.93
CA ALA A 132 -7.70 -7.05 4.37
C ALA A 132 -8.90 -6.18 4.76
N VAL A 133 -9.16 -5.10 4.01
CA VAL A 133 -10.33 -4.23 4.25
C VAL A 133 -11.63 -4.93 3.88
N ALA A 134 -11.65 -5.76 2.83
CA ALA A 134 -12.85 -6.50 2.41
C ALA A 134 -13.37 -7.46 3.50
N LEU A 135 -12.47 -8.08 4.27
CA LEU A 135 -12.84 -9.00 5.37
C LEU A 135 -13.68 -8.35 6.48
N VAL A 136 -13.65 -7.02 6.59
CA VAL A 136 -14.39 -6.28 7.63
C VAL A 136 -15.61 -5.55 7.07
N LEU A 137 -15.78 -5.57 5.74
CA LEU A 137 -16.95 -5.02 5.04
C LEU A 137 -18.02 -6.06 4.69
N VAL A 138 -17.73 -7.35 4.91
CA VAL A 138 -18.65 -8.49 4.74
C VAL A 138 -19.19 -8.91 6.10
#